data_AF-A0A7C3TA83-F1
#
_entry.id   AF-A0A7C3TA83-F1
#
_cell.length_a   1.000
_cell.length_b   1.000
_cell.length_c   1.000
_cell.angle_alpha   90.00
_cell.angle_beta   90.00
_cell.angle_gamma   90.00
#
_symmetry.space_group_name_H-M   'P 1'
#
loop_
_entity.id
_entity.type
_entity.pdbx_description
1 polymer ?
#
loop_
_entity_poly.entity_id
_entity_poly.type
_entity_poly.pdbx_seq_one_letter_code
_entity_poly.pdbx_strand_id
1 'polypeptide(L)'
;MSEEKEEEETEVRKEKEDTEELREVLSIVSQQVPSLIRNIVASIFSEQAGADMGKAVGAFYKGLKEAGIPEETAIRMTENYISTFTSLGDVMKMAVGKEKGKEVGEDISKAIKEKLDKELGERKE
;
A
#
# COMPACT_ATOMS: atom_id res chain seq x y z
N MET A 1 -33.73 3.36 -47.09
CA MET A 1 -34.45 3.78 -45.87
C MET A 1 -34.64 2.64 -44.87
N SER A 2 -35.06 1.43 -45.26
CA SER A 2 -35.19 0.32 -44.29
C SER A 2 -33.87 -0.40 -44.01
N GLU A 3 -33.04 -0.64 -45.03
CA GLU A 3 -31.74 -1.33 -44.88
C GLU A 3 -30.67 -0.45 -44.19
N GLU A 4 -30.51 0.83 -44.59
CA GLU A 4 -29.59 1.77 -43.90
C GLU A 4 -29.89 1.91 -42.41
N LYS A 5 -31.17 1.86 -42.03
CA LYS A 5 -31.58 1.98 -40.63
C LYS A 5 -31.32 0.70 -39.83
N GLU A 6 -31.34 -0.45 -40.50
CA GLU A 6 -30.94 -1.74 -39.92
C GLU A 6 -29.41 -1.81 -39.75
N GLU A 7 -28.63 -1.35 -40.73
CA GLU A 7 -27.17 -1.29 -40.64
C GLU A 7 -26.71 -0.34 -39.53
N GLU A 8 -27.30 0.84 -39.42
CA GLU A 8 -27.03 1.81 -38.35
C GLU A 8 -27.39 1.27 -36.96
N GLU A 9 -28.53 0.58 -36.81
CA GLU A 9 -28.87 -0.10 -35.55
C GLU A 9 -27.89 -1.22 -35.19
N THR A 10 -27.33 -1.90 -36.20
CA THR A 10 -26.41 -3.03 -35.99
C THR A 10 -25.03 -2.53 -35.57
N GLU A 11 -24.51 -1.45 -36.17
CA GLU A 11 -23.27 -0.80 -35.74
C GLU A 11 -23.36 -0.24 -34.33
N VAL A 12 -24.45 0.47 -34.00
CA VAL A 12 -24.64 1.05 -32.65
C VAL A 12 -24.75 -0.03 -31.57
N ARG A 13 -25.35 -1.18 -31.87
CA ARG A 13 -25.38 -2.33 -30.94
C ARG A 13 -23.99 -2.90 -30.70
N LYS A 14 -23.19 -3.01 -31.76
CA LYS A 14 -21.83 -3.54 -31.70
C LYS A 14 -20.88 -2.61 -30.92
N GLU A 15 -20.96 -1.30 -31.15
CA GLU A 15 -20.21 -0.32 -30.35
C GLU A 15 -20.59 -0.36 -28.87
N LYS A 16 -21.87 -0.54 -28.56
CA LYS A 16 -22.33 -0.70 -27.17
C LYS A 16 -21.74 -1.96 -26.52
N GLU A 17 -21.78 -3.09 -27.22
CA GLU A 17 -21.22 -4.35 -26.76
C GLU A 17 -19.70 -4.22 -26.47
N ASP A 18 -18.95 -3.61 -27.39
CA ASP A 18 -17.50 -3.36 -27.21
C ASP A 18 -17.21 -2.47 -25.98
N THR A 19 -18.03 -1.43 -25.75
CA THR A 19 -17.87 -0.57 -24.56
C THR A 19 -18.26 -1.26 -23.25
N GLU A 20 -19.23 -2.18 -23.27
CA GLU A 20 -19.62 -2.97 -22.11
C GLU A 20 -18.54 -3.99 -21.74
N GLU A 21 -17.95 -4.68 -22.72
CA GLU A 21 -16.84 -5.61 -22.51
C GLU A 21 -15.61 -4.89 -21.93
N LEU A 22 -15.26 -3.71 -22.48
CA LEU A 22 -14.18 -2.90 -21.94
C LEU A 22 -14.45 -2.45 -20.50
N ARG A 23 -15.69 -2.08 -20.19
CA ARG A 23 -16.10 -1.70 -18.83
C ARG A 23 -15.99 -2.87 -17.86
N GLU A 24 -16.31 -4.09 -18.29
CA GLU A 24 -16.18 -5.30 -17.48
C GLU A 24 -14.71 -5.61 -17.20
N VAL A 25 -13.84 -5.56 -18.22
CA VAL A 25 -12.39 -5.74 -18.06
C VAL A 25 -11.81 -4.70 -17.11
N LEU A 26 -12.15 -3.41 -17.30
CA LEU A 26 -11.67 -2.34 -16.42
C LEU A 26 -12.21 -2.48 -14.99
N SER A 27 -13.44 -2.97 -14.82
CA SER A 27 -14.01 -3.28 -13.51
C SER A 27 -13.20 -4.36 -12.81
N ILE A 28 -12.90 -5.47 -13.49
CA ILE A 28 -12.07 -6.56 -12.95
C ILE A 28 -10.68 -6.05 -12.57
N VAL A 29 -10.02 -5.29 -13.46
CA VAL A 29 -8.69 -4.70 -13.21
C VAL A 29 -8.73 -3.77 -12.00
N SER A 30 -9.75 -2.92 -11.89
CA SER A 30 -9.92 -2.00 -10.76
C SER A 30 -10.14 -2.70 -9.41
N GLN A 31 -10.63 -3.94 -9.42
CA GLN A 31 -10.80 -4.76 -8.22
C GLN A 31 -9.52 -5.53 -7.86
N GLN A 32 -8.91 -6.18 -8.86
CA GLN A 32 -7.78 -7.09 -8.65
C GLN A 32 -6.48 -6.35 -8.35
N VAL A 33 -6.17 -5.28 -9.08
CA VAL A 33 -4.90 -4.55 -8.91
C VAL A 33 -4.77 -3.96 -7.50
N PRO A 34 -5.77 -3.25 -6.94
CA PRO A 34 -5.68 -2.76 -5.56
C PRO A 34 -5.66 -3.88 -4.51
N SER A 35 -6.29 -5.02 -4.77
CA SER A 35 -6.27 -6.18 -3.87
C SER A 35 -4.87 -6.79 -3.78
N LEU A 36 -4.22 -6.99 -4.92
CA LEU A 36 -2.84 -7.49 -4.99
C LEU A 36 -1.85 -6.57 -4.26
N ILE A 37 -1.95 -5.25 -4.50
CA ILE A 37 -1.13 -4.25 -3.80
C ILE A 37 -1.35 -4.34 -2.28
N ARG A 38 -2.61 -4.44 -1.82
CA ARG A 38 -2.95 -4.61 -0.40
C ARG A 38 -2.33 -5.85 0.22
N ASN A 39 -2.39 -6.99 -0.46
CA ASN A 39 -1.85 -8.24 0.07
C ASN A 39 -0.32 -8.22 0.15
N ILE A 40 0.36 -7.65 -0.86
CA ILE A 40 1.82 -7.48 -0.83
C ILE A 40 2.22 -6.59 0.34
N VAL A 41 1.55 -5.47 0.55
CA VAL A 41 1.86 -4.59 1.69
C VAL A 41 1.50 -5.26 3.01
N ALA A 42 0.37 -5.92 3.14
CA ALA A 42 0.03 -6.67 4.37
C ALA A 42 1.08 -7.74 4.70
N SER A 43 1.70 -8.36 3.69
CA SER A 43 2.82 -9.29 3.90
C SER A 43 4.08 -8.61 4.43
N ILE A 44 4.40 -7.40 3.93
CA ILE A 44 5.59 -6.61 4.30
C ILE A 44 5.38 -5.83 5.62
N PHE A 45 4.15 -5.49 5.97
CA PHE A 45 3.78 -4.78 7.20
C PHE A 45 3.12 -5.71 8.23
N SER A 46 3.28 -7.02 8.08
CA SER A 46 2.94 -7.98 9.14
C SER A 46 3.79 -7.74 10.38
N GLU A 47 3.34 -8.20 11.56
CA GLU A 47 4.10 -8.06 12.82
C GLU A 47 5.51 -8.66 12.71
N GLN A 48 5.62 -9.81 12.05
CA GLN A 48 6.90 -10.46 11.76
C GLN A 48 7.77 -9.60 10.83
N ALA A 49 7.20 -9.08 9.74
CA ALA A 49 7.95 -8.26 8.80
C ALA A 49 8.36 -6.91 9.39
N GLY A 50 7.51 -6.30 10.24
CA GLY A 50 7.85 -5.12 11.03
C GLY A 50 8.98 -5.39 12.03
N ALA A 51 8.97 -6.54 12.72
CA ALA A 51 10.04 -6.94 13.62
C ALA A 51 11.37 -7.17 12.88
N ASP A 52 11.32 -7.83 11.72
CA ASP A 52 12.52 -8.08 10.90
C ASP A 52 13.05 -6.79 10.27
N MET A 53 12.16 -5.87 9.86
CA MET A 53 12.52 -4.53 9.42
C MET A 53 13.20 -3.74 10.56
N GLY A 54 12.65 -3.78 11.77
CA GLY A 54 13.24 -3.15 12.95
C GLY A 54 14.64 -3.67 13.27
N LYS A 55 14.84 -5.00 13.19
CA LYS A 55 16.17 -5.61 13.34
C LYS A 55 17.14 -5.13 12.25
N ALA A 56 16.69 -5.07 10.99
CA ALA A 56 17.52 -4.61 9.88
C ALA A 56 17.95 -3.15 10.04
N VAL A 57 17.02 -2.27 10.43
CA VAL A 57 17.29 -0.85 10.74
C VAL A 57 18.31 -0.72 11.88
N GLY A 58 18.11 -1.46 12.98
CA GLY A 58 19.02 -1.44 14.12
C GLY A 58 20.42 -1.97 13.76
N ALA A 59 20.49 -3.06 13.00
CA ALA A 59 21.76 -3.62 12.52
C ALA A 59 22.49 -2.64 11.58
N PHE A 60 21.76 -1.95 10.69
CA PHE A 60 22.32 -0.94 9.82
C PHE A 60 22.92 0.22 10.61
N TYR A 61 22.15 0.82 11.54
CA TYR A 61 22.65 1.88 12.41
C TYR A 61 23.90 1.46 13.21
N LYS A 62 23.85 0.27 13.81
CA LYS A 62 24.98 -0.30 14.56
C LYS A 62 26.22 -0.45 13.67
N GLY A 63 26.06 -0.98 12.45
CA GLY A 63 27.15 -1.12 11.48
C GLY A 63 27.76 0.23 11.07
N LEU A 64 26.94 1.27 10.89
CA LEU A 64 27.45 2.63 10.62
C LEU A 64 28.29 3.14 11.79
N LYS A 65 27.83 2.97 13.03
CA LYS A 65 28.56 3.37 14.23
C LYS A 65 29.88 2.60 14.39
N GLU A 66 29.87 1.29 14.14
CA GLU A 66 31.07 0.44 14.17
C GLU A 66 32.08 0.83 13.08
N ALA A 67 31.61 1.29 11.91
CA ALA A 67 32.44 1.83 10.85
C ALA A 67 33.02 3.23 11.16
N GLY A 68 32.76 3.78 12.35
CA GLY A 68 33.26 5.08 12.78
C GLY A 68 32.47 6.27 12.25
N ILE A 69 31.26 6.05 11.71
CA ILE A 69 30.40 7.14 11.25
C ILE A 69 29.90 7.94 12.46
N PRO A 70 30.01 9.29 12.44
CA PRO A 70 29.50 10.14 13.51
C PRO A 70 28.02 9.92 13.78
N GLU A 71 27.60 10.03 15.04
CA GLU A 71 26.26 9.69 15.51
C GLU A 71 25.14 10.35 14.69
N GLU A 72 25.18 11.68 14.56
CA GLU A 72 24.17 12.43 13.79
C GLU A 72 24.12 12.00 12.32
N THR A 73 25.25 11.62 11.73
CA THR A 73 25.30 11.15 10.35
C THR A 73 24.75 9.73 10.22
N ALA A 74 25.05 8.86 11.18
CA ALA A 74 24.49 7.51 11.22
C ALA A 74 22.97 7.52 11.44
N ILE A 75 22.46 8.40 12.31
CA ILE A 75 21.02 8.62 12.51
C ILE A 75 20.38 9.06 11.19
N ARG A 76 20.89 10.14 10.56
CA ARG A 76 20.36 10.65 9.29
C ARG A 76 20.38 9.61 8.16
N MET A 77 21.45 8.83 8.04
CA MET A 77 21.53 7.76 7.03
C MET A 77 20.51 6.65 7.30
N THR A 78 20.26 6.33 8.57
CA THR A 78 19.25 5.35 8.97
C THR A 78 17.84 5.87 8.73
N GLU A 79 17.56 7.13 9.05
CA GLU A 79 16.29 7.80 8.74
C GLU A 79 16.00 7.81 7.24
N ASN A 80 17.01 8.14 6.42
CA ASN A 80 16.92 8.08 4.96
C ASN A 80 16.68 6.65 4.44
N TYR A 81 17.28 5.65 5.09
CA TYR A 81 17.01 4.24 4.75
C TYR A 81 15.55 3.88 5.04
N ILE A 82 15.02 4.24 6.22
CA ILE A 82 13.61 4.01 6.59
C ILE A 82 12.65 4.77 5.67
N SER A 83 12.99 6.00 5.26
CA SER A 83 12.10 6.85 4.48
C SER A 83 11.78 6.29 3.09
N THR A 84 12.66 5.46 2.53
CA THR A 84 12.38 4.73 1.29
C THR A 84 11.21 3.76 1.42
N PHE A 85 11.03 3.15 2.61
CA PHE A 85 9.93 2.23 2.89
C PHE A 85 8.61 2.96 3.17
N THR A 86 8.63 4.12 3.83
CA THR A 86 7.41 4.93 4.06
C THR A 86 6.93 5.61 2.78
N SER A 87 7.85 6.05 1.91
CA SER A 87 7.51 6.59 0.59
C SER A 87 6.75 5.58 -0.26
N LEU A 88 7.08 4.28 -0.16
CA LEU A 88 6.33 3.21 -0.79
C LEU A 88 4.91 3.07 -0.20
N GLY A 89 4.77 3.28 1.11
CA GLY A 89 3.48 3.33 1.79
C GLY A 89 2.60 4.49 1.33
N ASP A 90 3.17 5.65 1.00
CA ASP A 90 2.42 6.80 0.51
C ASP A 90 1.96 6.63 -0.94
N VAL A 91 2.78 6.05 -1.81
CA VAL A 91 2.37 5.61 -3.16
C VAL A 91 1.19 4.63 -3.05
N MET A 92 1.23 3.75 -2.06
CA MET A 92 0.15 2.79 -1.82
C MET A 92 -1.15 3.46 -1.35
N LYS A 93 -1.08 4.43 -0.44
CA LYS A 93 -2.24 5.25 -0.03
C LYS A 93 -2.86 5.99 -1.23
N MET A 94 -2.04 6.46 -2.16
CA MET A 94 -2.53 7.09 -3.39
C MET A 94 -3.21 6.07 -4.31
N ALA A 95 -2.63 4.88 -4.48
CA ALA A 95 -3.20 3.80 -5.31
C ALA A 95 -4.50 3.20 -4.74
N VAL A 96 -4.70 3.27 -3.43
CA VAL A 96 -5.88 2.75 -2.71
C VAL A 96 -7.05 3.75 -2.67
N GLY A 97 -6.83 5.01 -3.09
CA GLY A 97 -7.88 6.04 -3.19
C GLY A 97 -8.14 6.77 -1.86
N LYS A 98 -8.20 8.11 -1.93
CA LYS A 98 -8.28 9.05 -0.79
C LYS A 98 -9.49 8.87 0.15
N GLU A 99 -10.56 8.20 -0.26
CA GLU A 99 -11.77 8.03 0.58
C GLU A 99 -11.73 6.77 1.45
N LYS A 100 -11.17 5.65 0.96
CA LYS A 100 -10.98 4.43 1.77
C LYS A 100 -9.63 4.32 2.47
N GLY A 101 -8.63 5.09 2.02
CA GLY A 101 -7.31 5.13 2.66
C GLY A 101 -7.33 5.83 4.03
N LYS A 102 -8.31 6.70 4.31
CA LYS A 102 -8.48 7.36 5.61
C LYS A 102 -8.96 6.39 6.68
N GLU A 103 -10.06 5.66 6.42
CA GLU A 103 -10.58 4.64 7.36
C GLU A 103 -9.54 3.54 7.61
N VAL A 104 -8.92 2.98 6.56
CA VAL A 104 -7.92 1.92 6.72
C VAL A 104 -6.67 2.43 7.48
N GLY A 105 -6.25 3.68 7.25
CA GLY A 105 -5.13 4.28 7.97
C GLY A 105 -5.43 4.56 9.45
N GLU A 106 -6.66 4.99 9.75
CA GLU A 106 -7.14 5.19 11.12
C GLU A 106 -7.29 3.88 11.87
N ASP A 107 -7.84 2.84 11.23
CA ASP A 107 -8.00 1.49 11.81
C ASP A 107 -6.65 0.85 12.12
N ILE A 108 -5.67 0.95 11.21
CA ILE A 108 -4.31 0.45 11.45
C ILE A 108 -3.64 1.24 12.58
N SER A 109 -3.75 2.58 12.59
CA SER A 109 -3.23 3.41 13.69
C SER A 109 -3.83 3.03 15.04
N LYS A 110 -5.13 2.77 15.09
CA LYS A 110 -5.85 2.41 16.31
C LYS A 110 -5.44 1.02 16.80
N ALA A 111 -5.31 0.04 15.91
CA ALA A 111 -4.85 -1.30 16.25
C ALA A 111 -3.40 -1.32 16.76
N ILE A 112 -2.52 -0.49 16.17
CA ILE A 112 -1.13 -0.33 16.63
C ILE A 112 -1.10 0.31 18.03
N LYS A 113 -1.90 1.37 18.26
CA LYS A 113 -2.01 2.01 19.59
C LYS A 113 -2.52 1.05 20.66
N GLU A 114 -3.59 0.32 20.39
CA GLU A 114 -4.15 -0.64 21.36
C GLU A 114 -3.17 -1.77 21.69
N LYS A 115 -2.41 -2.27 20.71
CA LYS A 115 -1.34 -3.26 20.95
C LYS A 115 -0.21 -2.68 21.79
N LEU A 116 0.26 -1.47 21.50
CA LEU A 116 1.31 -0.79 22.26
C LEU A 116 0.90 -0.52 23.71
N ASP A 117 -0.33 -0.06 23.95
CA ASP A 117 -0.82 0.22 25.29
C ASP A 117 -0.98 -1.07 26.12
N LYS A 118 -1.36 -2.19 25.51
CA LYS A 118 -1.36 -3.52 26.15
C LYS A 118 0.05 -3.98 26.53
N GLU A 119 1.00 -3.94 25.61
CA GLU A 119 2.38 -4.37 25.88
C GLU A 119 3.10 -3.47 26.89
N LEU A 120 2.78 -2.17 26.94
CA LEU A 120 3.32 -1.23 27.93
C LEU A 120 2.66 -1.37 29.31
N GLY A 121 1.40 -1.82 29.37
CA GLY A 121 0.72 -2.15 30.62
C GLY A 121 1.26 -3.42 31.27
N GLU A 122 1.55 -4.45 30.48
CA GLU A 122 2.08 -5.74 30.95
C GLU A 122 3.55 -5.67 31.40
N ARG A 123 4.33 -4.67 30.97
CA ARG A 123 5.71 -4.45 31.44
C ARG A 123 5.82 -3.68 32.76
N LYS A 124 4.71 -3.25 33.35
CA LYS A 124 4.67 -2.45 34.59
C LYS A 124 4.10 -3.17 35.82
N GLU A 125 3.71 -4.44 35.69
CA GLU A 125 3.49 -5.37 36.81
C GLU A 125 4.68 -6.32 36.96
#